data_AF-A0A1S3ZXH8-F1
#
_entry.id   AF-A0A1S3ZXH8-F1
#
_cell.length_a   1.000
_cell.length_b   1.000
_cell.length_c   1.000
_cell.angle_alpha   90.00
_cell.angle_beta   90.00
_cell.angle_gamma   90.00
#
_symmetry.space_group_name_H-M   'P 1'
#
loop_
_entity.id
_entity.type
_entity.pdbx_description
1 polymer ?
#
loop_
_entity_poly.entity_id
_entity_poly.type
_entity_poly.pdbx_seq_one_letter_code
_entity_poly.pdbx_strand_id
1 'polypeptide(L)'
;MKKEEPMDSHKFHTMMMASISNRRQMGKKGVWIKLPIELAHLVEAAVKEGFWYHHAEATYVMLVYWIPETPNTLPANASHRVGIGALVLNNNGRVLVVKEKYGKNTGIWKLPTGVVEEGEDICMAAIREVQEETG
;
A
#
# COMPACT_ATOMS: atom_id res chain seq x y z
N MET A 1 17.90 -13.14 16.18
CA MET A 1 17.75 -11.79 15.62
C MET A 1 18.56 -10.83 16.48
N LYS A 2 19.55 -10.13 15.91
CA LYS A 2 20.24 -9.06 16.63
C LYS A 2 19.22 -7.95 16.88
N LYS A 3 18.94 -7.63 18.14
CA LYS A 3 18.27 -6.36 18.49
C LYS A 3 19.26 -5.27 18.06
N GLU A 4 18.92 -4.57 16.99
CA GLU A 4 19.64 -3.34 16.63
C GLU A 4 19.54 -2.37 17.80
N GLU A 5 20.65 -1.69 18.13
CA GLU A 5 20.67 -0.68 19.18
C GLU A 5 19.61 0.38 18.89
N PRO A 6 18.90 0.91 19.92
CA PRO A 6 17.91 1.94 19.71
C PRO A 6 18.58 3.16 19.05
N MET A 7 18.19 3.41 17.80
CA MET A 7 18.68 4.55 17.03
C MET A 7 17.98 5.80 17.55
N ASP A 8 18.75 6.69 18.17
CA ASP A 8 18.31 8.03 18.53
C ASP A 8 18.16 8.91 17.26
N SER A 9 17.25 9.88 17.34
CA SER A 9 16.89 10.80 16.27
C SER A 9 18.08 11.62 15.76
N HIS A 10 18.98 12.05 16.65
CA HIS A 10 20.16 12.84 16.24
C HIS A 10 21.17 11.99 15.46
N LYS A 11 21.41 10.76 15.92
CA LYS A 11 22.27 9.79 15.22
C LYS A 11 21.67 9.44 13.86
N PHE A 12 20.36 9.18 13.80
CA PHE A 12 19.63 8.91 12.56
C PHE A 12 19.78 10.06 11.56
N HIS A 13 19.50 11.30 12.00
CA HIS A 13 19.62 12.51 11.18
C HIS A 13 21.02 12.64 10.56
N THR A 14 22.06 12.54 11.38
CA THR A 14 23.45 12.65 10.94
C THR A 14 23.79 11.60 9.87
N MET A 15 23.42 10.34 10.10
CA MET A 15 23.66 9.24 9.16
C MET A 15 22.85 9.38 7.88
N MET A 16 21.61 9.85 7.97
CA MET A 16 20.73 10.08 6.84
C MET A 16 21.29 11.17 5.92
N MET A 17 21.73 12.30 6.48
CA MET A 17 22.31 13.42 5.70
C MET A 17 23.63 13.05 5.03
N ALA A 18 24.49 12.30 5.72
CA ALA A 18 25.70 11.75 5.12
C ALA A 18 25.36 10.81 3.95
N SER A 19 24.35 9.96 4.12
CA SER A 19 23.88 9.02 3.10
C SER A 19 23.30 9.72 1.86
N ILE A 20 22.51 10.78 2.06
CA ILE A 20 21.95 11.59 0.97
C ILE A 20 23.06 12.28 0.19
N SER A 21 24.03 12.88 0.89
CA SER A 21 25.19 13.54 0.27
C SER A 21 25.99 12.57 -0.61
N ASN A 22 26.27 11.37 -0.10
CA ASN A 22 26.95 10.32 -0.87
C ASN A 22 26.14 9.89 -2.10
N ARG A 23 24.83 9.64 -1.93
CA ARG A 23 23.93 9.26 -3.03
C ARG A 23 23.85 10.34 -4.11
N ARG A 24 23.86 11.62 -3.72
CA ARG A 24 23.91 12.77 -4.62
C ARG A 24 25.18 12.75 -5.46
N GLN A 25 26.35 12.52 -4.85
CA GLN A 25 27.63 12.41 -5.56
C GLN A 25 27.65 11.22 -6.54
N MET A 26 26.96 10.13 -6.19
CA MET A 26 26.78 8.96 -7.06
C MET A 26 25.72 9.14 -8.16
N GLY A 27 25.11 10.33 -8.30
CA GLY A 27 24.07 10.59 -9.29
C GLY A 27 22.75 9.85 -9.05
N LYS A 28 22.48 9.37 -7.83
CA LYS A 28 21.17 8.80 -7.47
C LYS A 28 20.16 9.93 -7.31
N LYS A 29 18.91 9.66 -7.72
CA LYS A 29 17.82 10.65 -7.70
C LYS A 29 16.83 10.42 -6.57
N GLY A 30 16.28 9.20 -6.47
CA GLY A 30 15.33 8.82 -5.42
C GLY A 30 15.99 8.14 -4.23
N VAL A 31 15.61 8.54 -3.03
CA VAL A 31 15.95 7.87 -1.77
C VAL A 31 14.67 7.33 -1.15
N TRP A 32 14.73 6.09 -0.67
CA TRP A 32 13.61 5.40 -0.04
C TRP A 32 14.04 4.99 1.36
N ILE A 33 13.20 5.25 2.37
CA ILE A 33 13.41 4.83 3.75
C ILE A 33 12.18 4.05 4.18
N LYS A 34 12.39 2.76 4.48
CA LYS A 34 11.40 1.91 5.13
C LYS A 34 11.62 2.01 6.65
N LEU A 35 10.67 2.60 7.37
CA LEU A 35 10.71 2.68 8.83
C LEU A 35 9.68 1.71 9.42
N PRO A 36 10.13 0.66 10.13
CA PRO A 36 9.25 -0.17 10.94
C PRO A 36 8.47 0.67 11.96
N ILE A 37 7.29 0.19 12.35
CA ILE A 37 6.39 0.88 13.29
C ILE A 37 7.07 1.13 14.65
N GLU A 38 7.99 0.26 15.06
CA GLU A 38 8.78 0.40 16.30
C GLU A 38 9.76 1.59 16.26
N LEU A 39 10.06 2.11 15.06
CA LEU A 39 10.92 3.27 14.84
C LEU A 39 10.13 4.51 14.39
N ALA A 40 8.82 4.57 14.70
CA ALA A 40 7.96 5.69 14.33
C ALA A 40 8.49 7.05 14.84
N HIS A 41 9.25 7.07 15.94
CA HIS A 41 9.89 8.29 16.47
C HIS A 41 10.92 8.92 15.51
N LEU A 42 11.41 8.18 14.51
CA LEU A 42 12.35 8.69 13.51
C LEU A 42 11.66 9.36 12.31
N VAL A 43 10.33 9.21 12.18
CA VAL A 43 9.57 9.76 11.05
C VAL A 43 9.68 11.28 11.00
N GLU A 44 9.54 11.96 12.15
CA GLU A 44 9.62 13.41 12.24
C GLU A 44 10.98 13.93 11.75
N ALA A 45 12.06 13.24 12.11
CA ALA A 45 13.42 13.60 11.69
C ALA A 45 13.59 13.47 10.17
N ALA A 46 13.04 12.42 9.55
CA ALA A 46 13.07 12.26 8.10
C ALA A 46 12.26 13.35 7.39
N VAL A 47 11.04 13.63 7.87
CA VAL A 47 10.15 14.62 7.25
C VAL A 47 10.73 16.04 7.32
N LYS A 48 11.41 16.40 8.42
CA LYS A 48 12.11 17.70 8.55
C LYS A 48 13.20 17.91 7.50
N GLU A 49 13.82 16.84 7.02
CA GLU A 49 14.82 16.87 5.95
C GLU A 49 14.22 16.76 4.54
N GLY A 50 12.89 16.84 4.44
CA GLY A 50 12.18 16.93 3.16
C GLY A 50 11.69 15.59 2.62
N PHE A 51 11.78 14.49 3.38
CA PHE A 51 11.10 13.26 2.99
C PHE A 51 9.58 13.42 3.10
N TRP A 52 8.84 12.75 2.22
CA TRP A 52 7.37 12.64 2.31
C TRP A 52 6.91 11.19 2.27
N TYR A 53 5.67 10.95 2.70
CA TYR A 53 5.08 9.63 2.69
C TYR A 53 4.79 9.15 1.27
N HIS A 54 5.18 7.92 0.98
CA HIS A 54 4.77 7.21 -0.22
C HIS A 54 3.60 6.27 0.09
N HIS A 55 3.81 5.28 0.95
CA HIS A 55 2.77 4.34 1.38
C HIS A 55 3.05 3.89 2.81
N ALA A 56 2.08 3.21 3.42
CA ALA A 56 2.24 2.60 4.73
C ALA A 56 1.53 1.25 4.74
N GLU A 57 2.13 0.31 5.45
CA GLU A 57 1.53 -0.96 5.80
C GLU A 57 1.29 -1.01 7.31
N ALA A 58 0.62 -2.06 7.77
CA ALA A 58 0.34 -2.25 9.20
C ALA A 58 1.60 -2.19 10.10
N THR A 59 2.77 -2.49 9.55
CA THR A 59 4.03 -2.63 10.31
C THR A 59 5.11 -1.63 9.92
N TYR A 60 4.90 -0.77 8.92
CA TYR A 60 5.92 0.20 8.51
C TYR A 60 5.34 1.37 7.71
N VAL A 61 6.10 2.47 7.65
CA VAL A 61 5.88 3.55 6.69
C VAL A 61 7.03 3.62 5.69
N MET A 62 6.71 3.86 4.42
CA MET A 62 7.68 4.14 3.37
C MET A 62 7.74 5.65 3.11
N LEU A 63 8.91 6.22 3.33
CA LEU A 63 9.24 7.60 3.06
C LEU A 63 10.11 7.70 1.82
N VAL A 64 9.94 8.76 1.04
CA VAL A 64 10.75 9.02 -0.15
C VAL A 64 11.26 10.45 -0.18
N TYR A 65 12.41 10.64 -0.83
CA TYR A 65 13.00 11.94 -1.09
C TYR A 65 13.59 11.98 -2.50
N TRP A 66 13.36 13.08 -3.20
CA TRP A 66 13.91 13.33 -4.54
C TRP A 66 15.04 14.36 -4.43
N ILE A 67 16.26 13.90 -4.71
CA ILE A 67 17.49 14.66 -4.53
C ILE A 67 17.61 15.85 -5.50
N PRO A 68 17.34 15.71 -6.81
CA PRO A 68 17.57 16.79 -7.76
C PRO A 68 16.38 17.75 -7.86
N GLU A 69 16.62 18.97 -8.33
CA GLU A 69 15.57 19.97 -8.63
C GLU A 69 14.80 19.68 -9.93
N THR A 70 15.19 18.63 -10.67
CA THR A 70 14.47 18.19 -11.87
C THR A 70 13.11 17.60 -11.52
N PRO A 71 12.15 17.54 -12.46
CA PRO A 71 10.86 16.90 -12.23
C PRO A 71 10.98 15.52 -11.59
N ASN A 72 10.18 15.29 -10.56
CA ASN A 72 10.15 14.03 -9.83
C ASN A 72 9.54 12.93 -10.69
N THR A 73 10.26 11.82 -10.85
CA THR A 73 9.80 10.64 -11.60
C THR A 73 9.55 9.43 -10.71
N LEU A 74 9.49 9.60 -9.40
CA LEU A 74 9.05 8.54 -8.49
C LEU A 74 7.59 8.18 -8.82
N PRO A 75 7.23 6.89 -8.86
CA PRO A 75 5.85 6.49 -9.09
C PRO A 75 4.97 7.04 -7.97
N ALA A 76 3.71 7.34 -8.30
CA ALA A 76 2.70 7.60 -7.29
C ALA A 76 2.39 6.33 -6.50
N ASN A 77 1.86 6.49 -5.29
CA ASN A 77 1.38 5.38 -4.48
C ASN A 77 0.07 4.79 -5.02
N ALA A 78 -0.30 3.61 -4.51
CA ALA A 78 -1.58 2.98 -4.83
C ALA A 78 -2.73 3.92 -4.44
N SER A 79 -3.48 4.36 -5.45
CA SER A 79 -4.53 5.39 -5.30
C SER A 79 -5.95 4.83 -5.41
N HIS A 80 -6.08 3.59 -5.89
CA HIS A 80 -7.37 2.98 -6.18
C HIS A 80 -7.54 1.70 -5.36
N ARG A 81 -8.78 1.51 -4.89
CA ARG A 81 -9.25 0.20 -4.45
C ARG A 81 -9.88 -0.49 -5.64
N VAL A 82 -9.35 -1.64 -6.02
CA VAL A 82 -9.89 -2.45 -7.13
C VAL A 82 -10.97 -3.36 -6.58
N GLY A 83 -12.13 -3.37 -7.24
CA GLY A 83 -13.25 -4.24 -6.89
C GLY A 83 -13.70 -5.05 -8.09
N ILE A 84 -14.36 -6.17 -7.81
CA ILE A 84 -14.95 -7.05 -8.83
C ILE A 84 -16.46 -7.14 -8.64
N GLY A 85 -17.14 -7.50 -9.73
CA GLY A 85 -18.51 -8.00 -9.72
C GLY A 85 -18.60 -9.20 -10.64
N ALA A 86 -19.20 -10.29 -10.18
CA ALA A 86 -19.25 -11.55 -10.90
C ALA A 86 -20.64 -11.79 -11.51
N LEU A 87 -20.70 -11.96 -12.84
CA LEU A 87 -21.90 -12.43 -13.53
C LEU A 87 -21.80 -13.94 -13.74
N VAL A 88 -22.53 -14.71 -12.94
CA VAL A 88 -22.58 -16.17 -13.05
C VAL A 88 -23.91 -16.59 -13.67
N LEU A 89 -23.83 -17.29 -14.81
CA LEU A 89 -24.97 -17.76 -15.58
C LEU A 89 -25.07 -19.29 -15.51
N ASN A 90 -26.29 -19.81 -15.41
CA ASN A 90 -26.55 -21.23 -15.66
C ASN A 90 -27.05 -21.47 -17.10
N ASN A 91 -27.17 -22.74 -17.49
CA ASN A 91 -27.61 -23.14 -18.83
C ASN A 91 -29.05 -22.70 -19.18
N ASN A 92 -29.84 -22.27 -18.19
CA ASN A 92 -31.19 -21.76 -18.38
C ASN A 92 -31.23 -20.22 -18.49
N GLY A 93 -30.07 -19.57 -18.57
CA GLY A 93 -29.96 -18.10 -18.64
C GLY A 93 -30.32 -17.38 -17.35
N ARG A 94 -30.33 -18.07 -16.19
CA ARG A 94 -30.55 -17.44 -14.88
C ARG A 94 -29.23 -16.96 -14.29
N VAL A 95 -29.29 -15.85 -13.55
CA VAL A 95 -28.14 -15.19 -12.93
C VAL A 95 -28.08 -15.51 -11.44
N LEU A 96 -26.87 -15.80 -10.91
CA LEU A 96 -26.61 -15.87 -9.48
C LEU A 96 -26.65 -14.47 -8.87
N VAL A 97 -27.44 -14.31 -7.81
CA VAL A 97 -27.54 -13.07 -7.04
C VAL A 97 -27.45 -13.37 -5.55
N VAL A 98 -26.89 -12.43 -4.80
CA VAL A 98 -26.76 -12.49 -3.34
C VAL A 98 -27.52 -11.34 -2.71
N LYS A 99 -27.84 -11.49 -1.42
CA LYS A 99 -28.52 -10.48 -0.61
C LYS A 99 -27.87 -10.43 0.76
N GLU A 100 -27.24 -9.30 1.06
CA GLU A 100 -26.59 -9.09 2.36
C GLU A 100 -27.63 -9.05 3.49
N LYS A 101 -27.32 -9.72 4.60
CA LYS A 101 -28.14 -9.71 5.82
C LYS A 101 -27.92 -8.45 6.66
N TYR A 102 -26.74 -7.84 6.55
CA TYR A 102 -26.31 -6.66 7.31
C TYR A 102 -25.48 -5.75 6.40
N GLY A 103 -25.50 -4.44 6.64
CA GLY A 103 -24.72 -3.44 5.89
C GLY A 103 -25.57 -2.41 5.15
N LYS A 104 -24.91 -1.54 4.37
CA LYS A 104 -25.59 -0.43 3.66
C LYS A 104 -26.55 -0.90 2.57
N ASN A 105 -26.33 -2.09 2.00
CA ASN A 105 -27.13 -2.67 0.93
C ASN A 105 -28.04 -3.82 1.43
N THR A 106 -28.36 -3.83 2.73
CA THR A 106 -29.26 -4.83 3.32
C THR A 106 -30.59 -4.83 2.58
N GLY A 107 -31.07 -6.02 2.21
CA GLY A 107 -32.38 -6.13 1.55
C GLY A 107 -32.34 -6.22 0.02
N ILE A 108 -31.23 -5.81 -0.61
CA ILE A 108 -31.13 -5.64 -2.07
C ILE A 108 -30.44 -6.87 -2.69
N TRP A 109 -31.01 -7.37 -3.79
CA TRP A 109 -30.35 -8.39 -4.62
C TRP A 109 -29.31 -7.74 -5.53
N LYS A 110 -28.09 -8.25 -5.50
CA LYS A 110 -26.97 -7.79 -6.32
C LYS A 110 -26.19 -8.99 -6.86
N LEU A 111 -25.30 -8.72 -7.82
CA LEU A 111 -24.27 -9.68 -8.20
C LEU A 111 -23.32 -9.93 -7.02
N PRO A 112 -22.66 -11.11 -6.94
CA PRO A 112 -21.52 -11.28 -6.06
C PRO A 112 -20.45 -10.22 -6.34
N THR A 113 -19.90 -9.62 -5.30
CA THR A 113 -18.97 -8.49 -5.41
C THR A 113 -17.93 -8.54 -4.32
N GLY A 114 -16.71 -8.14 -4.65
CA GLY A 114 -15.59 -8.20 -3.73
C GLY A 114 -14.51 -7.18 -3.97
N VAL A 115 -13.48 -7.24 -3.14
CA VAL A 115 -12.26 -6.42 -3.29
C VAL A 115 -11.16 -7.33 -3.79
N VAL A 116 -10.36 -6.84 -4.74
CA VAL A 116 -9.15 -7.54 -5.16
C VAL A 116 -8.07 -7.26 -4.12
N GLU A 117 -7.49 -8.31 -3.57
CA GLU A 117 -6.41 -8.19 -2.59
C GLU A 117 -5.09 -7.72 -3.26
N GLU A 118 -4.17 -7.17 -2.47
CA GLU A 118 -2.87 -6.75 -2.99
C GLU A 118 -2.12 -7.95 -3.59
N GLY A 119 -1.70 -7.83 -4.85
CA GLY A 119 -1.02 -8.90 -5.58
C GLY A 119 -1.94 -10.01 -6.10
N GLU A 120 -3.25 -9.91 -5.88
CA GLU A 120 -4.23 -10.86 -6.40
C GLU A 120 -4.60 -10.56 -7.86
N ASP A 121 -4.75 -11.62 -8.67
CA ASP A 121 -5.26 -11.50 -10.03
C ASP A 121 -6.78 -11.25 -10.03
N ILE A 122 -7.26 -10.38 -10.93
CA ILE A 122 -8.68 -9.98 -10.98
C ILE A 122 -9.61 -11.18 -11.21
N CYS A 123 -9.22 -12.14 -12.05
CA CYS A 123 -10.02 -13.34 -12.30
C CYS A 123 -10.05 -14.27 -11.09
N MET A 124 -8.91 -14.39 -10.39
CA MET A 124 -8.83 -15.17 -9.15
C MET A 124 -9.70 -14.57 -8.04
N ALA A 125 -9.67 -13.24 -7.89
CA ALA A 125 -10.55 -12.52 -6.96
C ALA A 125 -12.02 -12.79 -7.26
N ALA A 126 -12.43 -12.75 -8.53
CA ALA A 126 -13.80 -13.05 -8.92
C ALA A 126 -14.24 -14.48 -8.57
N ILE A 127 -13.36 -15.47 -8.75
CA ILE A 127 -13.62 -16.86 -8.38
C ILE A 127 -13.74 -17.00 -6.86
N ARG A 128 -12.78 -16.44 -6.11
CA ARG A 128 -12.76 -16.46 -4.64
C ARG A 128 -14.03 -15.87 -4.06
N GLU A 129 -14.42 -14.68 -4.49
CA GLU A 129 -15.58 -13.95 -3.95
C GLU A 129 -16.91 -14.68 -4.23
N VAL A 130 -17.06 -15.30 -5.41
CA VAL A 130 -18.22 -16.15 -5.70
C VAL A 130 -18.27 -17.35 -4.74
N GLN A 131 -17.14 -18.02 -4.54
CA GLN A 131 -17.02 -19.17 -3.64
C GLN A 131 -17.29 -18.78 -2.17
N GLU A 132 -16.78 -17.64 -1.72
CA GLU A 132 -16.95 -17.15 -0.34
C GLU A 132 -18.40 -16.77 -0.03
N GLU A 133 -19.10 -16.13 -0.98
CA GLU A 133 -20.48 -15.69 -0.77
C GLU A 133 -21.52 -16.80 -1.00
N THR A 134 -21.22 -17.81 -1.82
CA THR A 134 -22.23 -18.78 -2.29
C THR A 134 -21.91 -20.26 -2.05
N GLY A 135 -20.73 -20.58 -1.53
CA GLY A 135 -20.27 -21.96 -1.32
C GLY A 135 -19.68 -22.57 -2.58
#